data_AF-A0A8H7AAW5-F1
#
_entry.id   AF-A0A8H7AAW5-F1
#
_cell.length_a   1.000
_cell.length_b   1.000
_cell.length_c   1.000
_cell.angle_alpha   90.00
_cell.angle_beta   90.00
_cell.angle_gamma   90.00
#
_symmetry.space_group_name_H-M   'P 1'
#
loop_
_entity.id
_entity.type
_entity.pdbx_description
1 polymer ?
#
loop_
_entity_poly.entity_id
_entity_poly.type
_entity_poly.pdbx_seq_one_letter_code
_entity_poly.pdbx_strand_id
1 'polypeptide(L)'
;MTKLDSPTTYFTQVRSTTTLMLEGYICDRQLASPLSPYLSACAGVYQLRLLEMASKQVSVQKQQELQTQYTNYKNTLQSLAQKAGDIEQEIEEHKLVIETLQPLPDDRKCFRMINGVLVERTVKDVLPNLKTNSDGLKQVLDKLLMEYKSKQDEMDSWKKKNNVQVVQNQ
;
A
#
# COMPACT_ATOMS: atom_id res chain seq x y z
N MET A 1 -31.05 44.83 42.02
CA MET A 1 -30.77 45.07 43.45
C MET A 1 -30.33 43.73 44.06
N THR A 2 -29.21 43.74 44.81
CA THR A 2 -28.72 42.71 45.77
C THR A 2 -28.37 41.30 45.24
N LYS A 3 -27.09 40.92 45.08
CA LYS A 3 -26.06 40.48 46.08
C LYS A 3 -26.41 39.13 46.74
N LEU A 4 -25.63 38.06 46.46
CA LEU A 4 -24.58 37.43 47.34
C LEU A 4 -25.24 36.68 48.54
N ASP A 5 -25.00 35.41 48.88
CA ASP A 5 -23.78 34.58 48.98
C ASP A 5 -24.15 33.09 49.17
N SER A 6 -23.28 32.15 48.80
CA SER A 6 -22.90 30.92 49.57
C SER A 6 -22.16 29.88 48.71
N PRO A 7 -21.27 29.04 49.31
CA PRO A 7 -19.94 28.80 48.74
C PRO A 7 -19.62 27.33 48.39
N THR A 8 -18.58 27.18 47.55
CA THR A 8 -17.46 26.23 47.69
C THR A 8 -17.79 24.72 47.64
N THR A 9 -17.62 24.09 46.46
CA THR A 9 -16.46 23.25 46.06
C THR A 9 -16.64 21.77 46.40
N TYR A 10 -16.62 20.90 45.39
CA TYR A 10 -15.51 19.98 45.11
C TYR A 10 -15.91 18.95 44.05
N PHE A 11 -15.10 18.93 43.00
CA PHE A 11 -14.92 17.91 41.99
C PHE A 11 -15.44 16.52 42.37
N THR A 12 -16.30 15.93 41.54
CA THR A 12 -16.33 14.47 41.41
C THR A 12 -16.37 14.11 39.93
N GLN A 13 -15.35 13.37 39.55
CA GLN A 13 -15.03 12.99 38.18
C GLN A 13 -16.08 12.04 37.62
N VAL A 14 -16.71 12.46 36.53
CA VAL A 14 -17.54 11.64 35.66
C VAL A 14 -16.67 10.51 35.10
N ARG A 15 -16.87 9.27 35.57
CA ARG A 15 -16.38 8.07 34.89
C ARG A 15 -17.54 7.28 34.31
N SER A 16 -17.72 7.52 33.02
CA SER A 16 -18.17 6.60 31.98
C SER A 16 -18.50 5.19 32.50
N THR A 17 -19.79 4.94 32.66
CA THR A 17 -20.38 3.62 32.80
C THR A 17 -20.19 2.84 31.50
N THR A 18 -19.21 1.95 31.47
CA THR A 18 -19.21 0.82 30.54
C THR A 18 -19.50 -0.42 31.38
N THR A 19 -20.80 -0.63 31.60
CA THR A 19 -21.36 -1.85 32.19
C THR A 19 -21.13 -2.99 31.20
N LEU A 20 -20.07 -3.78 31.41
CA LEU A 20 -19.91 -5.08 30.76
C LEU A 20 -20.81 -6.09 31.49
N MET A 21 -21.96 -6.37 30.88
CA MET A 21 -22.83 -7.50 31.22
C MET A 21 -22.16 -8.80 30.75
N LEU A 22 -21.37 -9.42 31.62
CA LEU A 22 -21.07 -10.85 31.57
C LEU A 22 -21.14 -11.39 33.01
N GLU A 23 -22.16 -12.19 33.26
CA GLU A 23 -22.30 -13.17 34.35
C GLU A 23 -21.96 -12.71 35.78
N GLY A 24 -22.91 -12.02 36.41
CA GLY A 24 -23.42 -12.44 37.73
C GLY A 24 -22.52 -12.39 38.98
N TYR A 25 -21.29 -11.86 38.92
CA TYR A 25 -20.46 -11.69 40.13
C TYR A 25 -19.88 -10.27 40.21
N ILE A 26 -20.51 -9.44 41.05
CA ILE A 26 -19.89 -8.24 41.59
C ILE A 26 -18.86 -8.70 42.62
N CYS A 27 -17.58 -8.78 42.23
CA CYS A 27 -16.51 -8.89 43.22
C CYS A 27 -16.30 -7.51 43.86
N ASP A 28 -17.08 -7.25 44.91
CA ASP A 28 -16.84 -6.13 45.80
C ASP A 28 -15.47 -6.32 46.48
N ARG A 29 -14.64 -5.28 46.45
CA ARG A 29 -13.20 -5.34 46.78
C ARG A 29 -12.91 -5.45 48.29
N GLN A 30 -13.90 -5.76 49.12
CA GLN A 30 -13.83 -5.40 50.54
C GLN A 30 -13.88 -6.56 51.55
N LEU A 31 -13.80 -7.83 51.17
CA LEU A 31 -13.66 -8.93 52.14
C LEU A 31 -12.69 -10.02 51.65
N ALA A 32 -11.39 -9.74 51.72
CA ALA A 32 -10.35 -10.75 51.65
C ALA A 32 -10.03 -11.25 53.07
N SER A 33 -10.68 -12.34 53.48
CA SER A 33 -10.26 -13.16 54.63
C SER A 33 -9.11 -14.09 54.19
N PRO A 34 -8.02 -14.24 54.97
CA PRO A 34 -6.75 -14.78 54.46
C PRO A 34 -6.63 -16.31 54.49
N LEU A 35 -7.74 -17.06 54.49
CA LEU A 35 -7.71 -18.53 54.60
C LEU A 35 -8.68 -19.21 53.62
N SER A 36 -8.53 -18.96 52.33
CA SER A 36 -9.17 -19.80 51.31
C SER A 36 -8.14 -20.36 50.32
N PRO A 37 -7.97 -21.69 50.22
CA PRO A 37 -7.01 -22.34 49.31
C PRO A 37 -7.37 -22.19 47.82
N TYR A 38 -8.48 -21.51 47.47
CA TYR A 38 -8.92 -21.31 46.09
C TYR A 38 -8.20 -20.16 45.34
N LEU A 39 -7.39 -19.34 46.04
CA LEU A 39 -6.62 -18.27 45.41
C LEU A 39 -5.42 -18.77 44.56
N SER A 40 -4.96 -20.01 44.78
CA SER A 40 -3.90 -20.61 43.98
C SER A 40 -4.38 -21.06 42.59
N ALA A 41 -5.66 -21.45 42.46
CA ALA A 41 -6.23 -21.92 41.19
C ALA A 41 -6.52 -20.77 40.20
N CYS A 42 -7.02 -19.62 40.68
CA CYS A 42 -7.29 -18.47 39.79
C CYS A 42 -6.01 -17.87 39.18
N ALA A 43 -4.92 -17.76 39.93
CA ALA A 43 -3.66 -17.20 39.42
C ALA A 43 -3.09 -17.98 38.22
N GLY A 44 -3.24 -19.32 38.21
CA GLY A 44 -2.79 -20.18 37.11
C GLY A 44 -3.62 -20.01 35.82
N VAL A 45 -4.94 -19.79 35.95
CA VAL A 45 -5.85 -19.62 34.81
C VAL A 45 -5.66 -18.27 34.12
N TYR A 46 -5.38 -17.20 34.88
CA TYR A 46 -5.05 -15.88 34.31
C TYR A 46 -3.71 -15.88 33.55
N GLN A 47 -2.70 -16.63 34.03
CA GLN A 47 -1.40 -16.72 33.38
C GLN A 47 -1.46 -17.48 32.04
N LEU A 48 -2.24 -18.58 31.97
CA LEU A 48 -2.47 -19.33 30.73
C LEU A 48 -3.23 -18.50 29.68
N ARG A 49 -4.26 -17.76 30.10
CA ARG A 49 -5.03 -16.88 29.22
C ARG A 49 -4.19 -15.72 28.66
N LEU A 50 -3.23 -15.19 29.42
CA LEU A 50 -2.29 -14.15 28.95
C LEU A 50 -1.30 -14.66 27.88
N LEU A 51 -0.80 -15.89 28.01
CA LEU A 51 0.07 -16.52 27.01
C LEU A 51 -0.68 -16.87 25.71
N GLU A 52 -1.94 -17.28 25.80
CA GLU A 52 -2.81 -17.46 24.61
C GLU A 52 -3.09 -16.14 23.88
N MET A 53 -3.29 -15.04 24.60
CA MET A 53 -3.50 -13.73 23.98
C MET A 53 -2.24 -13.23 23.28
N ALA A 54 -1.05 -13.42 23.88
CA ALA A 54 0.23 -13.07 23.25
C ALA A 54 0.51 -13.89 21.99
N SER A 55 0.28 -15.21 22.02
CA SER A 55 0.46 -16.07 20.85
C SER A 55 -0.56 -15.78 19.73
N LYS A 56 -1.80 -15.45 20.07
CA LYS A 56 -2.80 -14.97 19.09
C LYS A 56 -2.42 -13.63 18.48
N GLN A 57 -1.94 -12.67 19.26
CA GLN A 57 -1.46 -11.37 18.75
C GLN A 57 -0.33 -11.53 17.73
N VAL A 58 0.64 -12.41 17.99
CA VAL A 58 1.73 -12.71 17.05
C VAL A 58 1.20 -13.30 15.73
N SER A 59 0.19 -14.18 15.79
CA SER A 59 -0.41 -14.76 14.58
C SER A 59 -1.17 -13.71 13.73
N VAL A 60 -1.85 -12.75 14.37
CA VAL A 60 -2.58 -11.67 13.69
C VAL A 60 -1.62 -10.67 13.05
N GLN A 61 -0.55 -10.28 13.76
CA GLN A 61 0.49 -9.40 13.21
C GLN A 61 1.15 -10.02 11.98
N LYS A 62 1.51 -11.31 12.05
CA LYS A 62 2.10 -12.03 10.92
C LYS A 62 1.16 -12.10 9.71
N GLN A 63 -0.15 -12.23 9.95
CA GLN A 63 -1.14 -12.25 8.88
C GLN A 63 -1.32 -10.87 8.22
N GLN A 64 -1.28 -9.79 9.00
CA GLN A 64 -1.30 -8.41 8.49
C GLN A 64 -0.05 -8.06 7.68
N GLU A 65 1.13 -8.50 8.10
CA GLU A 65 2.38 -8.31 7.35
C GLU A 65 2.33 -9.01 5.99
N LEU A 66 1.83 -10.24 5.94
CA LEU A 66 1.65 -10.99 4.68
C LEU A 66 0.67 -10.27 3.74
N GLN A 67 -0.45 -9.76 4.26
CA GLN A 67 -1.39 -8.97 3.45
C GLN A 67 -0.76 -7.69 2.90
N THR A 68 0.02 -6.98 3.73
CA THR A 68 0.72 -5.76 3.32
C THR A 68 1.72 -6.06 2.21
N GLN A 69 2.52 -7.12 2.35
CA GLN A 69 3.46 -7.53 1.30
C GLN A 69 2.76 -7.91 -0.01
N TYR A 70 1.64 -8.63 0.07
CA TYR A 70 0.86 -8.97 -1.12
C TYR A 70 0.31 -7.75 -1.86
N THR A 71 -0.24 -6.79 -1.10
CA THR A 71 -0.71 -5.51 -1.66
C THR A 71 0.43 -4.73 -2.31
N ASN A 72 1.62 -4.73 -1.70
CA ASN A 72 2.80 -4.10 -2.29
C ASN A 72 3.18 -4.73 -3.63
N TYR A 73 3.24 -6.06 -3.72
CA TYR A 73 3.50 -6.76 -4.99
C TYR A 73 2.48 -6.39 -6.07
N LYS A 74 1.19 -6.38 -5.72
CA LYS A 74 0.13 -5.97 -6.65
C LYS A 74 0.31 -4.54 -7.15
N ASN A 75 0.57 -3.59 -6.23
CA ASN A 75 0.77 -2.19 -6.57
C ASN A 75 1.98 -2.01 -7.49
N THR A 76 3.08 -2.73 -7.24
CA THR A 76 4.27 -2.71 -8.11
C THR A 76 3.96 -3.25 -9.50
N LEU A 77 3.27 -4.39 -9.61
CA LEU A 77 2.88 -4.97 -10.90
C LEU A 77 1.95 -4.06 -11.68
N GLN A 78 0.98 -3.42 -11.02
CA GLN A 78 0.09 -2.45 -11.65
C GLN A 78 0.85 -1.22 -12.15
N SER A 79 1.81 -0.71 -11.36
CA SER A 79 2.64 0.42 -11.76
C SER A 79 3.53 0.08 -12.97
N LEU A 80 4.11 -1.13 -13.00
CA LEU A 80 4.91 -1.59 -14.14
C LEU A 80 4.04 -1.75 -15.39
N ALA A 81 2.83 -2.29 -15.26
CA ALA A 81 1.90 -2.43 -16.39
C ALA A 81 1.47 -1.07 -16.96
N GLN A 82 1.18 -0.09 -16.11
CA GLN A 82 0.85 1.27 -16.56
C GLN A 82 2.01 1.87 -17.36
N LYS A 83 3.24 1.82 -16.81
CA LYS A 83 4.43 2.36 -17.48
C LYS A 83 4.73 1.67 -18.81
N ALA A 84 4.50 0.36 -18.89
CA ALA A 84 4.66 -0.39 -20.14
C ALA A 84 3.66 0.11 -21.20
N GLY A 85 2.39 0.28 -20.82
CA GLY A 85 1.36 0.82 -21.72
C GLY A 85 1.65 2.24 -22.19
N ASP A 86 2.13 3.12 -21.30
CA ASP A 86 2.50 4.49 -21.66
C ASP A 86 3.63 4.49 -22.72
N ILE A 87 4.66 3.64 -22.55
CA ILE A 87 5.77 3.52 -23.51
C ILE A 87 5.33 2.89 -24.83
N GLU A 88 4.45 1.88 -24.79
CA GLU A 88 3.87 1.29 -26.01
C GLU A 88 3.14 2.34 -26.85
N GLN A 89 2.38 3.21 -26.20
CA GLN A 89 1.69 4.31 -26.87
C GLN A 89 2.69 5.31 -27.48
N GLU A 90 3.73 5.73 -26.74
CA GLU A 90 4.76 6.64 -27.27
C GLU A 90 5.47 6.05 -28.50
N ILE A 91 5.76 4.74 -28.50
CA ILE A 91 6.37 4.05 -29.64
C ILE A 91 5.46 4.13 -30.87
N GLU A 92 4.16 3.88 -30.72
CA GLU A 92 3.22 3.92 -31.85
C GLU A 92 3.02 5.36 -32.37
N GLU A 93 2.97 6.35 -31.49
CA GLU A 93 2.94 7.77 -31.88
C GLU A 93 4.19 8.15 -32.69
N HIS A 94 5.38 7.75 -32.24
CA HIS A 94 6.62 7.98 -32.98
C HIS A 94 6.62 7.28 -34.35
N LYS A 95 6.06 6.08 -34.44
CA LYS A 95 5.94 5.34 -35.70
C LYS A 95 5.02 6.04 -36.69
N LEU A 96 3.86 6.52 -36.25
CA LEU A 96 2.95 7.31 -37.10
C LEU A 96 3.62 8.59 -37.64
N VAL A 97 4.43 9.27 -36.81
CA VAL A 97 5.19 10.44 -37.26
C VAL A 97 6.24 10.04 -38.32
N ILE A 98 6.91 8.90 -38.17
CA ILE A 98 7.88 8.42 -39.16
C ILE A 98 7.18 8.08 -40.48
N GLU A 99 6.04 7.37 -40.44
CA GLU A 99 5.28 6.97 -41.63
C GLU A 99 4.78 8.17 -42.44
N THR A 100 4.36 9.24 -41.75
CA THR A 100 3.91 10.48 -42.41
C THR A 100 5.06 11.33 -42.97
N LEU A 101 6.27 11.22 -42.39
CA LEU A 101 7.46 11.94 -42.85
C LEU A 101 8.21 11.20 -43.97
N GLN A 102 8.12 9.88 -44.04
CA GLN A 102 8.83 9.04 -45.02
C GLN A 102 8.55 9.36 -46.51
N PRO A 103 7.32 9.73 -46.95
CA PRO A 103 7.07 10.10 -48.35
C PRO A 103 7.49 11.54 -48.69
N LEU A 104 7.97 12.33 -47.72
CA LEU A 104 8.35 13.71 -47.93
C LEU A 104 9.82 13.84 -48.38
N PRO A 105 10.16 14.87 -49.17
CA PRO A 105 11.53 15.09 -49.58
C PRO A 105 12.42 15.52 -48.41
N ASP A 106 13.64 14.98 -48.37
CA ASP A 106 14.62 15.19 -47.29
C ASP A 106 15.04 16.65 -47.06
N ASP A 107 14.97 17.47 -48.12
CA ASP A 107 15.36 18.89 -48.12
C ASP A 107 14.23 19.80 -47.59
N ARG A 108 13.06 19.23 -47.26
CA ARG A 108 11.96 19.98 -46.66
C ARG A 108 12.35 20.41 -45.24
N LYS A 109 12.07 21.67 -44.92
CA LYS A 109 12.23 22.24 -43.58
C LYS A 109 11.14 21.70 -42.64
N CYS A 110 11.56 21.21 -41.48
CA CYS A 110 10.74 20.76 -40.37
C CYS A 110 10.89 21.74 -39.20
N PHE A 111 9.78 22.03 -38.53
CA PHE A 111 9.80 22.87 -37.33
C PHE A 111 9.42 22.04 -36.12
N ARG A 112 10.27 22.04 -35.10
CA ARG A 112 9.97 21.41 -33.82
C ARG A 112 9.70 22.48 -32.77
N MET A 113 8.57 22.38 -32.08
CA MET A 113 8.26 23.21 -30.93
C MET A 113 9.02 22.69 -29.70
N ILE A 114 9.79 23.56 -29.05
CA ILE A 114 10.47 23.25 -27.78
C ILE A 114 10.29 24.44 -26.85
N ASN A 115 9.57 24.25 -25.74
CA ASN A 115 9.34 25.28 -24.71
C ASN A 115 8.85 26.63 -25.27
N GLY A 116 7.98 26.59 -26.30
CA GLY A 116 7.42 27.79 -26.93
C GLY A 116 8.31 28.43 -28.02
N VAL A 117 9.48 27.87 -28.31
CA VAL A 117 10.35 28.31 -29.41
C VAL A 117 10.28 27.28 -30.56
N LEU A 118 10.10 27.77 -31.78
CA LEU A 118 10.16 26.96 -33.00
C LEU A 118 11.61 26.83 -33.46
N VAL A 119 12.10 25.59 -33.50
CA VAL A 119 13.45 25.28 -34.00
C VAL A 119 13.35 24.72 -35.41
N GLU A 120 14.02 25.38 -36.36
CA GLU A 120 14.13 24.92 -37.75
C GLU A 120 15.15 23.77 -37.85
N ARG A 121 14.75 22.68 -38.51
CA ARG A 121 15.57 21.50 -38.84
C ARG A 121 15.18 20.97 -40.22
N THR A 122 15.95 20.03 -40.76
CA THR A 122 15.60 19.34 -42.02
C THR A 122 15.00 17.97 -41.72
N VAL A 123 14.23 17.39 -42.67
CA VAL A 123 13.74 16.01 -42.56
C VAL A 123 14.91 15.03 -42.38
N LYS A 124 16.02 15.27 -43.09
CA LYS A 124 17.25 14.47 -43.00
C LYS A 124 17.83 14.39 -41.58
N ASP A 125 17.79 15.48 -40.82
CA ASP A 125 18.29 15.51 -39.44
C ASP A 125 17.26 14.96 -38.44
N VAL A 126 15.96 15.07 -38.73
CA VAL A 126 14.89 14.70 -37.80
C VAL A 126 14.58 13.19 -37.85
N LEU A 127 14.54 12.58 -39.03
CA LEU A 127 14.27 11.16 -39.21
C LEU A 127 15.17 10.21 -38.39
N PRO A 128 16.53 10.35 -38.41
CA PRO A 128 17.39 9.46 -37.64
C PRO A 128 17.22 9.65 -36.13
N ASN A 129 16.91 10.87 -35.67
CA ASN A 129 16.64 11.17 -34.27
C ASN A 129 15.34 10.50 -33.80
N LEU A 130 14.28 10.55 -34.61
CA LEU A 130 13.01 9.87 -34.30
C LEU A 130 13.18 8.35 -34.26
N LYS A 131 13.93 7.76 -35.19
CA LYS A 131 14.22 6.32 -35.21
C LYS A 131 15.02 5.89 -33.99
N THR A 132 16.11 6.59 -33.68
CA THR A 132 16.95 6.30 -32.50
C THR A 132 16.15 6.38 -31.20
N ASN A 133 15.28 7.38 -31.06
CA ASN A 133 14.43 7.52 -29.88
C ASN A 133 13.40 6.37 -29.78
N SER A 134 12.72 6.05 -30.88
CA SER A 134 11.77 4.92 -30.93
C SER A 134 12.43 3.59 -30.56
N ASP A 135 13.64 3.33 -31.09
CA ASP A 135 14.38 2.12 -30.76
C ASP A 135 14.88 2.10 -29.30
N GLY A 136 15.24 3.26 -28.75
CA GLY A 136 15.53 3.41 -27.32
C GLY A 136 14.32 3.07 -26.43
N LEU A 137 13.13 3.56 -26.80
CA LEU A 137 11.88 3.25 -26.08
C LEU A 137 11.55 1.76 -26.14
N LYS A 138 11.74 1.08 -27.28
CA LYS A 138 11.57 -0.37 -27.39
C LYS A 138 12.49 -1.14 -26.42
N GLN A 139 13.75 -0.73 -26.30
CA GLN A 139 14.67 -1.37 -25.34
C GLN A 139 14.23 -1.16 -23.89
N VAL A 140 13.65 0.00 -23.56
CA VAL A 140 13.10 0.26 -22.22
C VAL A 140 11.86 -0.59 -21.97
N LEU A 141 10.97 -0.73 -22.96
CA LEU A 141 9.80 -1.59 -22.90
C LEU A 141 10.21 -3.04 -22.62
N ASP A 142 11.17 -3.59 -23.36
CA ASP A 142 11.67 -4.95 -23.16
C ASP A 142 12.21 -5.16 -21.73
N LYS A 143 12.93 -4.17 -21.19
CA LYS A 143 13.42 -4.20 -19.80
C LYS A 143 12.27 -4.20 -18.79
N LEU A 144 11.25 -3.37 -18.99
CA LEU A 144 10.07 -3.32 -18.11
C LEU A 144 9.28 -4.62 -18.15
N LEU A 145 9.13 -5.24 -19.34
CA LEU A 145 8.48 -6.54 -19.48
C LEU A 145 9.27 -7.65 -18.78
N MET A 146 10.61 -7.60 -18.83
CA MET A 146 11.45 -8.53 -18.08
C MET A 146 11.32 -8.32 -16.57
N GLU A 147 11.33 -7.08 -16.10
CA GLU A 147 11.15 -6.75 -14.68
C GLU A 147 9.76 -7.18 -14.17
N TYR A 148 8.72 -6.95 -14.98
CA TYR A 148 7.35 -7.40 -14.68
C TYR A 148 7.29 -8.92 -14.48
N LYS A 149 7.88 -9.68 -15.40
CA LYS A 149 7.93 -11.16 -15.29
C LYS A 149 8.71 -11.61 -14.06
N SER A 150 9.87 -11.01 -13.79
CA SER A 150 10.66 -11.31 -12.59
C SER A 150 9.86 -11.07 -11.31
N LYS A 151 9.15 -9.94 -11.21
CA LYS A 151 8.33 -9.59 -10.05
C LYS A 151 7.11 -10.50 -9.91
N GLN A 152 6.52 -10.91 -11.01
CA GLN A 152 5.43 -11.88 -11.05
C GLN A 152 5.90 -13.24 -10.50
N ASP A 153 7.04 -13.74 -10.95
CA ASP A 153 7.62 -15.01 -10.51
C ASP A 153 8.05 -14.96 -9.02
N GLU A 154 8.61 -13.83 -8.57
CA GLU A 154 8.89 -13.56 -7.16
C GLU A 154 7.63 -13.63 -6.30
N MET A 155 6.56 -12.95 -6.74
CA MET A 155 5.26 -12.97 -6.04
C MET A 155 4.70 -14.39 -5.97
N ASP A 156 4.73 -15.15 -7.06
CA ASP A 156 4.16 -16.49 -7.09
C ASP A 156 5.00 -17.50 -6.28
N SER A 157 6.32 -17.34 -6.26
CA SER A 157 7.22 -18.08 -5.37
C SER A 157 6.96 -17.75 -3.90
N TRP A 158 6.72 -16.47 -3.60
CA TRP A 158 6.41 -15.99 -2.25
C TRP A 158 5.05 -16.52 -1.75
N LYS A 159 4.03 -16.56 -2.61
CA LYS A 159 2.71 -17.15 -2.29
C LYS A 159 2.83 -18.62 -1.90
N LYS A 160 3.59 -19.41 -2.67
CA LYS A 160 3.83 -20.84 -2.39
C LYS A 160 4.52 -21.07 -1.05
N LYS A 161 5.54 -20.26 -0.74
CA LYS A 161 6.31 -20.38 0.51
C LYS A 161 5.49 -20.06 1.76
N ASN A 162 4.61 -19.07 1.67
CA ASN A 162 3.87 -18.55 2.82
C ASN A 162 2.45 -19.09 2.94
N ASN A 163 2.01 -19.95 2.00
CA ASN A 163 0.67 -20.53 1.90
C ASN A 163 -0.44 -19.49 2.16
N VAL A 164 -0.22 -18.28 1.64
CA VAL A 164 -1.05 -17.11 1.92
C VAL A 164 -2.40 -17.33 1.26
N GLN A 165 -3.42 -17.61 2.08
CA GLN A 165 -4.79 -17.50 1.62
C GLN A 165 -5.10 -16.01 1.50
N VAL A 166 -5.25 -15.54 0.26
CA VAL A 166 -5.72 -14.18 -0.02
C VAL A 166 -7.15 -14.12 0.48
N VAL A 167 -7.34 -13.68 1.72
CA VAL A 167 -8.65 -13.30 2.23
C VAL A 167 -8.99 -11.99 1.53
N GLN A 168 -9.77 -12.07 0.44
CA GLN A 168 -10.39 -10.88 -0.12
C GLN A 168 -11.50 -10.44 0.83
N ASN A 169 -11.15 -9.57 1.78
CA ASN A 169 -12.16 -8.73 2.39
C ASN A 169 -12.62 -7.76 1.30
N GLN A 170 -13.85 -7.99 0.85
CA GLN A 170 -14.55 -7.23 -0.20
C GLN A 170 -14.52 -5.72 0.07
#